data_AF-A0A440KM38-F1
#
_entry.id   AF-A0A440KM38-F1
#
_cell.length_a   1.000
_cell.length_b   1.000
_cell.length_c   1.000
_cell.angle_alpha   90.00
_cell.angle_beta   90.00
_cell.angle_gamma   90.00
#
_symmetry.space_group_name_H-M   'P 1'
#
loop_
_entity.id
_entity.type
_entity.pdbx_description
1 polymer ?
#
loop_
_entity_poly.entity_id
_entity_poly.type
_entity_poly.pdbx_seq_one_letter_code
_entity_poly.pdbx_strand_id
1 'polypeptide(L)'
;MSAKHPVISITGSSGAGTTSVKRIFEQIFRRENVSAAFIEGDAFHRYDRAAMKAKVAEQEKAGNPNFTHFHAEANELETLQEIFEEYGRRGSGRTRTYVHDDEEAKLYDCAPGCFTPWREFEPSDLLFYEGLHGCAVTEKVDLARHADLKIGVVPVINLEWIQKIHRDRSTRGYSTEAVMDVILRRMPDYTRYIVPQFSLTNINFQRVPIVDTSNPFIARWIPTPDESMLVIRFANPRGIDFPYLLSMIHNSFMSRANSIVVPGNKLDLAMQLILTPLILQLIERKRRAS
;
A
#
# COMPACT_ATOMS: atom_id res chain seq x y z
N MET A 1 -5.03 -12.22 17.70
CA MET A 1 -4.32 -10.95 17.51
C MET A 1 -4.12 -10.30 18.86
N SER A 2 -3.00 -9.61 19.04
CA SER A 2 -2.64 -9.03 20.33
C SER A 2 -3.31 -7.69 20.51
N ALA A 3 -4.21 -7.59 21.47
CA ALA A 3 -4.79 -6.30 21.84
C ALA A 3 -3.72 -5.29 22.29
N LYS A 4 -2.54 -5.74 22.74
CA LYS A 4 -1.47 -4.89 23.30
C LYS A 4 -0.60 -4.18 22.26
N HIS A 5 -0.44 -4.76 21.08
CA HIS A 5 0.46 -4.24 20.04
C HIS A 5 -0.25 -4.30 18.68
N PRO A 6 -1.16 -3.35 18.41
CA PRO A 6 -1.96 -3.37 17.20
C PRO A 6 -1.10 -3.15 15.95
N VAL A 7 -1.48 -3.81 14.86
CA VAL A 7 -0.84 -3.69 13.54
C VAL A 7 -1.83 -3.10 12.54
N ILE A 8 -1.47 -1.98 11.94
CA ILE A 8 -2.18 -1.38 10.80
C ILE A 8 -1.42 -1.74 9.53
N SER A 9 -2.12 -2.35 8.58
CA SER A 9 -1.53 -2.77 7.31
C SER A 9 -2.26 -2.15 6.13
N ILE A 10 -1.52 -1.39 5.33
CA ILE A 10 -1.98 -0.86 4.06
C ILE A 10 -1.38 -1.68 2.94
N THR A 11 -2.27 -2.24 2.12
CA THR A 11 -1.90 -2.89 0.87
C THR A 11 -2.42 -2.06 -0.30
N GLY A 12 -1.61 -1.93 -1.33
CA GLY A 12 -1.98 -1.17 -2.52
C GLY A 12 -1.14 -1.54 -3.71
N SER A 13 -1.44 -0.94 -4.85
CA SER A 13 -0.58 -1.03 -6.02
C SER A 13 0.28 0.21 -6.16
N SER A 14 1.46 0.03 -6.75
CA SER A 14 2.44 1.10 -6.92
C SER A 14 1.81 2.23 -7.76
N GLY A 15 1.67 3.43 -7.18
CA GLY A 15 1.00 4.58 -7.82
C GLY A 15 -0.33 4.96 -7.18
N ALA A 16 -0.89 4.16 -6.28
CA ALA A 16 -2.16 4.45 -5.58
C ALA A 16 -2.19 5.76 -4.75
N GLY A 17 -1.07 6.49 -4.67
CA GLY A 17 -0.91 7.65 -3.79
C GLY A 17 -0.35 7.26 -2.43
N THR A 18 0.43 6.19 -2.33
CA THR A 18 1.05 5.69 -1.09
C THR A 18 1.75 6.80 -0.29
N THR A 19 2.57 7.62 -0.94
CA THR A 19 3.19 8.79 -0.28
C THR A 19 2.17 9.78 0.30
N SER A 20 0.99 9.93 -0.32
CA SER A 20 -0.09 10.76 0.23
C SER A 20 -0.77 10.08 1.41
N VAL A 21 -0.98 8.76 1.35
CA VAL A 21 -1.57 7.97 2.44
C VAL A 21 -0.67 7.98 3.68
N LYS A 22 0.63 7.72 3.55
CA LYS A 22 1.60 7.79 4.65
C LYS A 22 1.51 9.13 5.38
N ARG A 23 1.49 10.24 4.63
CA ARG A 23 1.37 11.60 5.20
C ARG A 23 0.07 11.81 5.97
N ILE A 24 -1.05 11.27 5.50
CA ILE A 24 -2.34 11.34 6.21
C ILE A 24 -2.25 10.61 7.55
N PHE A 25 -1.66 9.41 7.57
CA PHE A 25 -1.46 8.66 8.80
C PHE A 25 -0.50 9.36 9.77
N GLU A 26 0.62 9.89 9.28
CA GLU A 26 1.54 10.70 10.09
C GLU A 26 0.83 11.90 10.73
N GLN A 27 -0.07 12.58 9.99
CA GLN A 27 -0.87 13.67 10.54
C GLN A 27 -1.85 13.22 11.62
N ILE A 28 -2.54 12.09 11.40
CA ILE A 28 -3.44 11.51 12.42
C ILE A 28 -2.63 11.13 13.66
N PHE A 29 -1.54 10.39 13.50
CA PHE A 29 -0.69 9.96 14.61
C PHE A 29 -0.12 11.15 15.39
N ARG A 30 0.34 12.19 14.71
CA ARG A 30 0.78 13.43 15.35
C ARG A 30 -0.35 14.12 16.13
N ARG A 31 -1.55 14.23 15.54
CA ARG A 31 -2.69 14.90 16.18
C ARG A 31 -3.19 14.16 17.41
N GLU A 32 -3.25 12.84 17.33
CA GLU A 32 -3.76 11.96 18.39
C GLU A 32 -2.65 11.51 19.37
N ASN A 33 -1.43 12.01 19.21
CA ASN A 33 -0.24 11.67 20.01
C ASN A 33 0.00 10.15 20.09
N VAL A 34 -0.01 9.49 18.92
CA VAL A 34 0.23 8.06 18.75
C VAL A 34 1.62 7.86 18.17
N SER A 35 2.46 7.08 18.84
CA SER A 35 3.77 6.69 18.30
C SER A 35 3.64 5.46 17.40
N ALA A 36 4.27 5.45 16.22
CA ALA A 36 4.17 4.34 15.29
C ALA A 36 5.55 3.86 14.83
N ALA A 37 5.76 2.54 14.82
CA ALA A 37 6.86 1.93 14.09
C ALA A 37 6.45 1.79 12.62
N PHE A 38 7.31 2.21 11.68
CA PHE A 38 6.99 2.21 10.26
C PHE A 38 7.75 1.12 9.50
N ILE A 39 7.02 0.38 8.65
CA ILE A 39 7.57 -0.50 7.64
C ILE A 39 7.13 0.00 6.26
N GLU A 40 8.10 0.22 5.39
CA GLU A 40 7.89 0.38 3.95
C GLU A 40 8.08 -0.97 3.28
N GLY A 41 7.14 -1.39 2.45
CA GLY A 41 7.10 -2.72 1.85
C GLY A 41 8.32 -3.02 0.98
N ASP A 42 8.91 -2.00 0.36
CA ASP A 42 10.09 -2.14 -0.48
C ASP A 42 11.34 -2.58 0.32
N ALA A 43 11.35 -2.36 1.64
CA ALA A 43 12.36 -2.91 2.53
C ALA A 43 12.38 -4.45 2.53
N PHE A 44 11.28 -5.09 2.14
CA PHE A 44 11.11 -6.53 2.11
C PHE A 44 11.24 -7.12 0.70
N HIS A 45 11.72 -6.35 -0.28
CA HIS A 45 12.20 -6.97 -1.52
C HIS A 45 13.33 -7.96 -1.22
N ARG A 46 13.31 -9.12 -1.87
CA ARG A 46 14.38 -10.12 -1.76
C ARG A 46 15.66 -9.68 -2.47
N TYR A 47 15.50 -8.95 -3.56
CA TYR A 47 16.60 -8.57 -4.44
C TYR A 47 16.78 -7.06 -4.47
N ASP A 48 18.04 -6.62 -4.42
CA ASP A 48 18.40 -5.24 -4.74
C ASP A 48 18.19 -4.97 -6.24
N ARG A 49 18.42 -3.72 -6.68
CA ARG A 49 18.15 -3.33 -8.07
C ARG A 49 18.94 -4.15 -9.09
N ALA A 50 20.19 -4.51 -8.80
CA ALA A 50 21.06 -5.25 -9.71
C ALA A 50 20.69 -6.75 -9.70
N ALA A 51 20.51 -7.31 -8.52
CA ALA A 51 20.10 -8.70 -8.33
C ALA A 51 18.71 -8.97 -8.92
N MET A 52 17.76 -8.03 -8.81
CA MET A 52 16.43 -8.19 -9.39
C MET A 52 16.50 -8.26 -10.91
N LYS A 53 17.30 -7.40 -11.56
CA LYS A 53 17.52 -7.47 -13.02
C LYS A 53 18.11 -8.81 -13.43
N ALA A 54 19.11 -9.31 -12.70
CA ALA A 54 19.71 -10.61 -12.97
C ALA A 54 18.69 -11.75 -12.81
N LYS A 55 17.86 -11.70 -11.75
CA LYS A 55 16.83 -12.72 -11.49
C LYS A 55 15.74 -12.73 -12.55
N VAL A 56 15.30 -11.56 -13.01
CA VAL A 56 14.34 -11.45 -14.12
C VAL A 56 14.93 -12.09 -15.39
N ALA A 57 16.18 -11.79 -15.74
CA ALA A 57 16.82 -12.36 -16.92
C ALA A 57 17.02 -13.90 -16.80
N GLU A 58 17.27 -14.41 -15.59
CA GLU A 58 17.33 -15.86 -15.31
C GLU A 58 15.95 -16.52 -15.53
N GLN A 59 14.89 -15.93 -14.98
CA GLN A 59 13.53 -16.44 -15.10
C GLN A 59 13.04 -16.41 -16.54
N GLU A 60 13.34 -15.34 -17.30
CA GLU A 60 13.04 -15.26 -18.72
C GLU A 60 13.70 -16.40 -19.51
N LYS A 61 14.98 -16.71 -19.24
CA LYS A 61 15.69 -17.84 -19.87
C LYS A 61 15.09 -19.20 -19.49
N ALA A 62 14.54 -19.31 -18.29
CA ALA A 62 13.82 -20.49 -17.82
C ALA A 62 12.38 -20.59 -18.35
N GLY A 63 11.94 -19.64 -19.19
CA GLY A 63 10.60 -19.64 -19.80
C GLY A 63 9.53 -18.94 -18.95
N ASN A 64 9.90 -18.23 -17.89
CA ASN A 64 9.00 -17.43 -17.07
C ASN A 64 9.23 -15.91 -17.30
N PRO A 65 8.49 -15.27 -18.22
CA PRO A 65 8.64 -13.84 -18.50
C PRO A 65 7.92 -12.93 -17.49
N ASN A 66 7.22 -13.51 -16.51
CA ASN A 66 6.30 -12.75 -15.66
C ASN A 66 6.89 -12.37 -14.30
N PHE A 67 8.12 -12.81 -13.99
CA PHE A 67 8.73 -12.60 -12.68
C PHE A 67 8.93 -11.11 -12.39
N THR A 68 8.17 -10.57 -11.44
CA THR A 68 8.18 -9.13 -11.10
C THR A 68 8.17 -8.91 -9.60
N HIS A 69 8.25 -7.66 -9.15
CA HIS A 69 8.11 -7.30 -7.73
C HIS A 69 6.74 -7.72 -7.12
N PHE A 70 5.74 -8.04 -7.95
CA PHE A 70 4.47 -8.58 -7.46
C PHE A 70 4.57 -10.04 -7.02
N HIS A 71 5.51 -10.80 -7.58
CA HIS A 71 5.69 -12.21 -7.28
C HIS A 71 6.05 -12.42 -5.79
N ALA A 72 5.45 -13.41 -5.15
CA ALA A 72 5.73 -13.71 -3.74
C ALA A 72 7.22 -14.00 -3.49
N GLU A 73 7.88 -14.76 -4.37
CA GLU A 73 9.30 -15.10 -4.25
C GLU A 73 10.27 -13.94 -4.53
N ALA A 74 9.79 -12.82 -5.08
CA ALA A 74 10.58 -11.60 -5.22
C ALA A 74 10.66 -10.79 -3.91
N ASN A 75 9.99 -11.28 -2.85
CA ASN A 75 9.82 -10.61 -1.57
C ASN A 75 10.11 -11.56 -0.40
N GLU A 76 10.61 -11.01 0.71
CA GLU A 76 10.83 -11.72 1.98
C GLU A 76 9.55 -11.77 2.81
N LEU A 77 8.48 -12.37 2.27
CA LEU A 77 7.16 -12.40 2.91
C LEU A 77 7.13 -13.22 4.21
N GLU A 78 7.92 -14.29 4.30
CA GLU A 78 8.05 -15.10 5.51
C GLU A 78 8.69 -14.26 6.64
N THR A 79 9.78 -13.55 6.36
CA THR A 79 10.40 -12.59 7.28
C THR A 79 9.46 -11.45 7.69
N LEU A 80 8.67 -10.92 6.74
CA LEU A 80 7.67 -9.90 7.05
C LEU A 80 6.60 -10.42 8.02
N GLN A 81 6.15 -11.68 7.83
CA GLN A 81 5.19 -12.32 8.73
C GLN A 81 5.78 -12.53 10.12
N GLU A 82 7.03 -12.99 10.21
CA GLU A 82 7.73 -13.14 11.49
C GLU A 82 7.78 -11.82 12.26
N ILE A 83 8.06 -10.71 11.58
CA ILE A 83 8.11 -9.38 12.20
C ILE A 83 6.71 -8.89 12.63
N PHE A 84 5.67 -9.14 11.82
CA PHE A 84 4.29 -8.84 12.22
C PHE A 84 3.86 -9.64 13.46
N GLU A 85 4.23 -10.92 13.52
CA GLU A 85 3.96 -11.77 14.67
C GLU A 85 4.75 -11.31 15.91
N GLU A 86 6.04 -11.01 15.74
CA GLU A 86 6.90 -10.55 16.82
C GLU A 86 6.39 -9.24 17.41
N TYR A 87 6.06 -8.27 16.55
CA TYR A 87 5.51 -7.00 16.99
C TYR A 87 4.19 -7.20 17.73
N GLY A 88 3.28 -8.00 17.18
CA GLY A 88 2.03 -8.35 17.85
C GLY A 88 2.28 -8.94 19.26
N ARG A 89 3.29 -9.79 19.42
CA ARG A 89 3.56 -10.45 20.71
C ARG A 89 4.30 -9.57 21.72
N ARG A 90 5.26 -8.75 21.28
CA ARG A 90 6.24 -8.08 22.16
C ARG A 90 6.38 -6.58 21.92
N GLY A 91 5.85 -6.05 20.83
CA GLY A 91 6.08 -4.68 20.38
C GLY A 91 7.51 -4.44 19.88
N SER A 92 8.27 -5.50 19.60
CA SER A 92 9.63 -5.46 19.04
C SER A 92 9.66 -6.00 17.61
N GLY A 93 10.76 -5.77 16.93
CA GLY A 93 10.99 -6.23 15.57
C GLY A 93 11.98 -5.31 14.87
N ARG A 94 12.18 -5.54 13.58
CA ARG A 94 13.18 -4.84 12.80
C ARG A 94 12.66 -4.40 11.43
N THR A 95 13.30 -3.41 10.86
CA THR A 95 13.08 -2.98 9.48
C THR A 95 14.41 -2.56 8.84
N ARG A 96 14.40 -2.29 7.55
CA ARG A 96 15.49 -1.64 6.83
C ARG A 96 14.89 -0.64 5.86
N THR A 97 15.73 0.10 5.15
CA THR A 97 15.27 1.01 4.10
C THR A 97 15.80 0.52 2.76
N TYR A 98 14.97 0.53 1.73
CA TYR A 98 15.41 0.40 0.35
C TYR A 98 15.61 1.80 -0.21
N VAL A 99 16.83 2.12 -0.64
CA VAL A 99 17.17 3.47 -1.11
C VAL A 99 16.71 3.66 -2.55
N HIS A 100 15.86 4.65 -2.80
CA HIS A 100 15.25 4.88 -4.11
C HIS A 100 16.11 5.75 -5.03
N ASP A 101 16.65 6.84 -4.50
CA ASP A 101 17.31 7.91 -5.26
C ASP A 101 18.56 8.48 -4.56
N ASP A 102 19.19 9.46 -5.21
CA ASP A 102 20.43 10.08 -4.75
C ASP A 102 20.24 10.96 -3.51
N GLU A 103 19.02 11.43 -3.21
CA GLU A 103 18.75 12.21 -2.00
C GLU A 103 18.71 11.29 -0.78
N GLU A 104 17.97 10.19 -0.89
CA GLU A 104 17.97 9.14 0.13
C GLU A 104 19.35 8.50 0.30
N ALA A 105 20.11 8.35 -0.79
CA ALA A 105 21.46 7.81 -0.74
C ALA A 105 22.40 8.64 0.15
N LYS A 106 22.26 9.97 0.12
CA LYS A 106 23.01 10.88 1.01
C LYS A 106 22.57 10.76 2.47
N LEU A 107 21.29 10.50 2.71
CA LEU A 107 20.75 10.37 4.07
C LEU A 107 21.18 9.06 4.73
N TYR A 108 21.23 7.98 3.95
CA TYR A 108 21.45 6.62 4.46
C TYR A 108 22.85 6.05 4.19
N ASP A 109 23.73 6.84 3.56
CA ASP A 109 25.09 6.44 3.14
C ASP A 109 25.09 5.08 2.39
N CYS A 110 24.14 4.94 1.46
CA CYS A 110 23.89 3.70 0.75
C CYS A 110 23.47 4.00 -0.69
N ALA A 111 23.99 3.26 -1.67
CA ALA A 111 23.74 3.56 -3.08
C ALA A 111 22.26 3.37 -3.47
N PRO A 112 21.74 4.15 -4.44
CA PRO A 112 20.38 3.97 -4.94
C PRO A 112 20.15 2.56 -5.49
N GLY A 113 19.10 1.93 -5.00
CA GLY A 113 18.72 0.57 -5.35
C GLY A 113 19.30 -0.51 -4.43
N CYS A 114 19.97 -0.13 -3.34
CA CYS A 114 20.48 -1.02 -2.31
C CYS A 114 19.64 -0.96 -1.02
N PHE A 115 19.89 -1.91 -0.12
CA PHE A 115 19.26 -1.94 1.20
C PHE A 115 20.22 -1.44 2.27
N THR A 116 19.70 -0.66 3.22
CA THR A 116 20.42 -0.37 4.47
C THR A 116 20.51 -1.64 5.34
N PRO A 117 21.40 -1.66 6.35
CA PRO A 117 21.33 -2.67 7.40
C PRO A 117 19.96 -2.68 8.10
N TRP A 118 19.63 -3.83 8.70
CA TRP A 118 18.47 -3.95 9.57
C TRP A 118 18.66 -3.10 10.82
N ARG A 119 17.58 -2.46 11.26
CA ARG A 119 17.47 -1.67 12.50
C ARG A 119 16.29 -2.16 13.32
N GLU A 120 16.44 -2.18 14.63
CA GLU A 120 15.34 -2.48 15.55
C GLU A 120 14.32 -1.34 15.58
N PHE A 121 13.08 -1.66 15.92
CA PHE A 121 12.05 -0.66 16.17
C PHE A 121 12.26 0.04 17.51
N GLU A 122 12.03 1.35 17.50
CA GLU A 122 11.83 2.10 18.73
C GLU A 122 10.49 1.71 19.39
N PRO A 123 10.37 1.87 20.73
CA PRO A 123 9.11 1.67 21.43
C PRO A 123 7.98 2.49 20.79
N SER A 124 6.86 1.82 20.49
CA SER A 124 5.77 2.42 19.74
C SER A 124 4.39 1.95 20.22
N ASP A 125 3.35 2.70 19.84
CA ASP A 125 1.97 2.36 20.13
C ASP A 125 1.37 1.34 19.20
N LEU A 126 1.80 1.37 17.93
CA LEU A 126 1.36 0.47 16.88
C LEU A 126 2.44 0.27 15.83
N LEU A 127 2.31 -0.80 15.06
CA LEU A 127 3.06 -1.02 13.82
C LEU A 127 2.23 -0.53 12.64
N PHE A 128 2.86 0.22 11.77
CA PHE A 128 2.27 0.71 10.53
C PHE A 128 3.07 0.15 9.34
N TYR A 129 2.40 -0.66 8.53
CA TYR A 129 2.94 -1.17 7.28
C TYR A 129 2.27 -0.50 6.08
N GLU A 130 3.07 -0.14 5.09
CA GLU A 130 2.59 0.28 3.77
C GLU A 130 3.38 -0.44 2.67
N GLY A 131 2.69 -1.11 1.76
CA GLY A 131 3.35 -1.77 0.63
C GLY A 131 2.41 -2.56 -0.28
N LEU A 132 3.00 -3.40 -1.13
CA LEU A 132 2.26 -4.22 -2.09
C LEU A 132 1.66 -5.49 -1.49
N HIS A 133 2.15 -5.95 -0.33
CA HIS A 133 1.88 -7.30 0.20
C HIS A 133 1.33 -7.30 1.62
N GLY A 134 0.77 -6.18 2.08
CA GLY A 134 0.32 -6.03 3.47
C GLY A 134 -0.77 -7.01 3.92
N CYS A 135 -1.47 -7.64 2.97
CA CYS A 135 -2.47 -8.67 3.22
C CYS A 135 -2.22 -9.92 2.38
N ALA A 136 -0.97 -10.18 1.97
CA ALA A 136 -0.66 -11.33 1.12
C ALA A 136 -0.93 -12.65 1.85
N VAL A 137 -1.55 -13.58 1.12
CA VAL A 137 -1.79 -14.95 1.56
C VAL A 137 -1.26 -15.90 0.48
N THR A 138 -0.45 -16.86 0.90
CA THR A 138 0.16 -17.92 0.10
C THR A 138 0.06 -19.23 0.89
N GLU A 139 0.60 -20.33 0.35
CA GLU A 139 0.67 -21.60 1.09
C GLU A 139 1.55 -21.53 2.34
N LYS A 140 2.52 -20.60 2.38
CA LYS A 140 3.49 -20.47 3.48
C LYS A 140 3.22 -19.30 4.43
N VAL A 141 2.49 -18.30 3.94
CA VAL A 141 2.34 -17.00 4.61
C VAL A 141 0.88 -16.59 4.61
N ASP A 142 0.38 -16.12 5.74
CA ASP A 142 -0.88 -15.40 5.88
C ASP A 142 -0.59 -14.12 6.68
N LEU A 143 -0.30 -13.02 5.99
CA LEU A 143 -0.06 -11.72 6.64
C LEU A 143 -1.34 -11.08 7.16
N ALA A 144 -2.47 -11.36 6.51
CA ALA A 144 -3.75 -10.71 6.80
C ALA A 144 -4.27 -11.04 8.21
N ARG A 145 -3.95 -12.23 8.74
CA ARG A 145 -4.32 -12.63 10.11
C ARG A 145 -3.56 -11.90 11.22
N HIS A 146 -2.44 -11.25 10.90
CA HIS A 146 -1.61 -10.55 11.88
C HIS A 146 -1.95 -9.04 11.98
N ALA A 147 -2.73 -8.50 11.05
CA ALA A 147 -3.12 -7.09 11.02
C ALA A 147 -4.53 -6.84 11.59
N ASP A 148 -4.64 -5.95 12.56
CA ASP A 148 -5.89 -5.56 13.22
C ASP A 148 -6.76 -4.64 12.36
N LEU A 149 -6.12 -3.75 11.59
CA LEU A 149 -6.78 -2.89 10.62
C LEU A 149 -6.08 -3.00 9.26
N LYS A 150 -6.79 -3.55 8.29
CA LYS A 150 -6.32 -3.78 6.92
C LYS A 150 -6.99 -2.81 5.97
N ILE A 151 -6.20 -2.05 5.22
CA ILE A 151 -6.70 -1.01 4.33
C ILE A 151 -6.17 -1.27 2.93
N GLY A 152 -7.07 -1.33 1.95
CA GLY A 152 -6.71 -1.37 0.54
C GLY A 152 -6.72 0.04 -0.03
N VAL A 153 -5.63 0.50 -0.64
CA VAL A 153 -5.61 1.75 -1.41
C VAL A 153 -5.21 1.42 -2.84
N VAL A 154 -6.14 1.62 -3.78
CA VAL A 154 -6.00 1.06 -5.12
C VAL A 154 -6.62 1.97 -6.18
N PRO A 155 -5.90 2.34 -7.25
CA PRO A 155 -6.51 2.95 -8.43
C PRO A 155 -7.21 1.88 -9.27
N VAL A 156 -8.17 2.27 -10.11
CA VAL A 156 -8.58 1.36 -11.20
C VAL A 156 -7.39 1.02 -12.10
N ILE A 157 -7.40 -0.18 -12.69
CA ILE A 157 -6.27 -0.73 -13.47
C ILE A 157 -5.78 0.26 -14.53
N ASN A 158 -6.70 0.92 -15.25
CA ASN A 158 -6.35 1.93 -16.26
C ASN A 158 -5.51 3.07 -15.67
N LEU A 159 -5.88 3.60 -14.50
CA LEU A 159 -5.11 4.64 -13.82
C LEU A 159 -3.75 4.12 -13.33
N GLU A 160 -3.70 2.88 -12.82
CA GLU A 160 -2.43 2.25 -12.43
C GLU A 160 -1.44 2.20 -13.62
N TRP A 161 -1.94 1.83 -14.80
CA TRP A 161 -1.14 1.77 -16.02
C TRP A 161 -0.67 3.16 -16.44
N ILE A 162 -1.56 4.16 -16.47
CA ILE A 162 -1.18 5.55 -16.77
C ILE A 162 -0.05 6.01 -15.82
N GLN A 163 -0.20 5.79 -14.52
CA GLN A 163 0.82 6.14 -13.53
C GLN A 163 2.15 5.41 -13.74
N LYS A 164 2.10 4.14 -14.15
CA LYS A 164 3.31 3.37 -14.46
C LYS A 164 3.99 3.89 -15.72
N ILE A 165 3.24 4.11 -16.80
CA ILE A 165 3.75 4.66 -18.07
C ILE A 165 4.45 5.99 -17.84
N HIS A 166 3.82 6.90 -17.09
CA HIS A 166 4.38 8.21 -16.80
C HIS A 166 5.69 8.12 -16.01
N ARG A 167 5.74 7.28 -14.97
CA ARG A 167 6.98 7.07 -14.17
C ARG A 167 8.11 6.48 -15.01
N ASP A 168 7.81 5.54 -15.89
CA ASP A 168 8.81 4.88 -16.71
C ASP A 168 9.29 5.76 -17.87
N ARG A 169 8.42 6.60 -18.45
CA ARG A 169 8.81 7.58 -19.48
C ARG A 169 9.68 8.70 -18.91
N SER A 170 9.32 9.26 -17.75
CA SER A 170 10.06 10.40 -17.17
C SER A 170 11.47 10.03 -16.69
N THR A 171 11.68 8.77 -16.28
CA THR A 171 12.96 8.33 -15.71
C THR A 171 13.82 7.51 -16.67
N ARG A 172 13.24 6.84 -17.69
CA ARG A 172 13.95 5.80 -18.46
C ARG A 172 13.82 5.86 -19.98
N GLY A 173 13.06 6.81 -20.53
CA GLY A 173 13.02 7.07 -21.98
C GLY A 173 12.51 5.91 -22.84
N TYR A 174 11.71 5.00 -22.29
CA TYR A 174 11.22 3.81 -23.01
C TYR A 174 10.26 4.14 -24.16
N SER A 175 10.29 3.30 -25.22
CA SER A 175 9.26 3.30 -26.28
C SER A 175 7.91 2.83 -25.74
N THR A 176 6.82 3.19 -26.43
CA THR A 176 5.46 2.77 -26.04
C THR A 176 5.30 1.25 -26.03
N GLU A 177 5.91 0.53 -27.00
CA GLU A 177 5.85 -0.94 -27.08
C GLU A 177 6.57 -1.59 -25.90
N ALA A 178 7.76 -1.10 -25.54
CA ALA A 178 8.50 -1.62 -24.39
C ALA A 178 7.72 -1.46 -23.09
N VAL A 179 6.97 -0.36 -22.93
CA VAL A 179 6.12 -0.15 -21.75
C VAL A 179 4.90 -1.08 -21.77
N MET A 180 4.32 -1.36 -22.95
CA MET A 180 3.23 -2.31 -23.10
C MET A 180 3.64 -3.72 -22.66
N ASP A 181 4.79 -4.19 -23.13
CA ASP A 181 5.33 -5.51 -22.75
C ASP A 181 5.58 -5.61 -21.24
N VAL A 182 6.14 -4.56 -20.63
CA VAL A 182 6.36 -4.51 -19.17
C VAL A 182 5.04 -4.60 -18.40
N ILE A 183 3.98 -3.94 -18.87
CA ILE A 183 2.65 -4.02 -18.23
C ILE A 183 2.08 -5.43 -18.36
N LEU A 184 2.09 -6.01 -19.56
CA LEU A 184 1.53 -7.34 -19.80
C LEU A 184 2.22 -8.42 -18.97
N ARG A 185 3.55 -8.38 -18.87
CA ARG A 185 4.34 -9.31 -18.05
C ARG A 185 3.98 -9.28 -16.56
N ARG A 186 3.43 -8.16 -16.06
CA ARG A 186 3.04 -8.02 -14.65
C ARG A 186 1.64 -8.54 -14.35
N MET A 187 0.77 -8.67 -15.35
CA MET A 187 -0.64 -8.98 -15.14
C MET A 187 -0.89 -10.36 -14.49
N PRO A 188 -0.15 -11.43 -14.85
CA PRO A 188 -0.29 -12.71 -14.17
C PRO A 188 -0.02 -12.60 -12.66
N ASP A 189 1.09 -11.97 -12.26
CA ASP A 189 1.42 -11.80 -10.85
C ASP A 189 0.48 -10.81 -10.13
N TYR A 190 0.05 -9.75 -10.81
CA TYR A 190 -0.90 -8.79 -10.25
C TYR A 190 -2.22 -9.47 -9.88
N THR A 191 -2.78 -10.27 -10.80
CA THR A 191 -4.04 -10.99 -10.56
C THR A 191 -3.89 -12.09 -9.52
N ARG A 192 -2.71 -12.73 -9.43
CA ARG A 192 -2.44 -13.82 -8.49
C ARG A 192 -2.08 -13.36 -7.08
N TYR A 193 -1.31 -12.29 -6.94
CA TYR A 193 -0.71 -11.88 -5.66
C TYR A 193 -1.21 -10.53 -5.14
N ILE A 194 -1.68 -9.61 -6.00
CA ILE A 194 -2.13 -8.27 -5.58
C ILE A 194 -3.65 -8.22 -5.41
N VAL A 195 -4.41 -8.55 -6.46
CA VAL A 195 -5.88 -8.45 -6.47
C VAL A 195 -6.56 -9.18 -5.30
N PRO A 196 -6.17 -10.43 -4.94
CA PRO A 196 -6.86 -11.17 -3.87
C PRO A 196 -6.79 -10.47 -2.50
N GLN A 197 -5.75 -9.68 -2.25
CA GLN A 197 -5.55 -8.97 -0.99
C GLN A 197 -6.69 -7.99 -0.68
N PHE A 198 -7.28 -7.35 -1.71
CA PHE A 198 -8.38 -6.40 -1.55
C PHE A 198 -9.70 -7.06 -1.09
N SER A 199 -9.76 -8.39 -1.05
CA SER A 199 -10.88 -9.13 -0.44
C SER A 199 -10.71 -9.32 1.07
N LEU A 200 -9.47 -9.19 1.57
CA LEU A 200 -9.09 -9.42 2.97
C LEU A 200 -9.03 -8.12 3.79
N THR A 201 -9.08 -6.98 3.12
CA THR A 201 -9.06 -5.65 3.74
C THR A 201 -10.39 -5.32 4.42
N ASN A 202 -10.31 -4.57 5.53
CA ASN A 202 -11.47 -4.06 6.23
C ASN A 202 -12.12 -2.91 5.47
N ILE A 203 -11.31 -2.06 4.83
CA ILE A 203 -11.75 -0.89 4.07
C ILE A 203 -10.94 -0.80 2.78
N ASN A 204 -11.61 -0.59 1.65
CA ASN A 204 -10.95 -0.28 0.38
C ASN A 204 -11.24 1.16 -0.03
N PHE A 205 -10.19 1.92 -0.33
CA PHE A 205 -10.21 3.22 -0.97
C PHE A 205 -9.82 3.03 -2.43
N GLN A 206 -10.81 2.98 -3.32
CA GLN A 206 -10.59 2.79 -4.73
C GLN A 206 -10.67 4.13 -5.49
N ARG A 207 -9.58 4.53 -6.14
CA ARG A 207 -9.55 5.76 -6.96
C ARG A 207 -9.99 5.49 -8.39
N VAL A 208 -11.03 6.21 -8.83
CA VAL A 208 -11.69 6.04 -10.13
C VAL A 208 -11.68 7.38 -10.88
N PRO A 209 -10.85 7.54 -11.93
CA PRO A 209 -10.95 8.70 -12.82
C PRO A 209 -12.34 8.79 -13.46
N ILE A 210 -12.87 10.00 -13.54
CA ILE A 210 -14.09 10.34 -14.27
C ILE A 210 -13.80 11.03 -15.61
N VAL A 211 -12.57 10.87 -16.09
CA VAL A 211 -12.08 11.29 -17.41
C VAL A 211 -11.80 10.06 -18.29
N ASP A 212 -11.60 10.29 -19.59
CA ASP A 212 -11.32 9.20 -20.52
C ASP A 212 -9.96 8.55 -20.21
N THR A 213 -10.03 7.30 -19.76
CA THR A 213 -8.86 6.43 -19.52
C THR A 213 -8.94 5.14 -20.35
N SER A 214 -9.76 5.15 -21.40
CA SER A 214 -10.03 3.97 -22.25
C SER A 214 -8.76 3.42 -22.92
N ASN A 215 -7.85 4.31 -23.34
CA ASN A 215 -6.52 3.96 -23.83
C ASN A 215 -5.42 4.58 -22.94
N PRO A 216 -4.92 3.85 -21.92
CA PRO A 216 -3.92 4.36 -21.00
C PRO A 216 -2.55 4.62 -21.65
N PHE A 217 -2.24 4.00 -22.80
CA PHE A 217 -0.93 4.09 -23.47
C PHE A 217 -0.67 5.43 -24.17
N ILE A 218 -1.73 6.18 -24.46
CA ILE A 218 -1.67 7.51 -25.09
C ILE A 218 -2.00 8.64 -24.11
N ALA A 219 -2.19 8.33 -22.82
CA ALA A 219 -2.48 9.33 -21.81
C ALA A 219 -1.33 10.34 -21.72
N ARG A 220 -1.68 11.63 -21.77
CA ARG A 220 -0.73 12.75 -21.76
C ARG A 220 -0.35 13.20 -20.35
N TRP A 221 -1.23 12.94 -19.39
CA TRP A 221 -1.02 13.23 -17.97
C TRP A 221 -1.78 12.21 -17.13
N ILE A 222 -1.37 12.10 -15.87
CA ILE A 222 -2.09 11.31 -14.87
C ILE A 222 -3.34 12.12 -14.45
N PRO A 223 -4.55 11.53 -14.50
CA PRO A 223 -5.73 12.17 -13.95
C PRO A 223 -5.49 12.72 -12.54
N THR A 224 -5.88 13.97 -12.32
CA THR A 224 -5.75 14.69 -11.05
C THR A 224 -6.77 14.18 -10.02
N PRO A 225 -6.64 14.54 -8.73
CA PRO A 225 -7.66 14.21 -7.73
C PRO A 225 -9.04 14.80 -8.05
N ASP A 226 -9.11 16.01 -8.61
CA ASP A 226 -10.38 16.65 -9.02
C ASP A 226 -11.03 15.94 -10.24
N GLU A 227 -10.23 15.30 -11.08
CA GLU A 227 -10.70 14.45 -12.19
C GLU A 227 -11.02 13.01 -11.76
N SER A 228 -11.09 12.75 -10.45
CA SER A 228 -11.32 11.42 -9.89
C SER A 228 -12.41 11.42 -8.82
N MET A 229 -13.04 10.27 -8.64
CA MET A 229 -13.83 9.92 -7.46
C MET A 229 -13.11 8.83 -6.67
N LEU A 230 -13.49 8.68 -5.40
CA LEU A 230 -13.02 7.64 -4.52
C LEU A 230 -14.21 6.81 -4.05
N VAL A 231 -14.18 5.52 -4.32
CA VAL A 231 -15.14 4.57 -3.77
C VAL A 231 -14.55 3.99 -2.49
N ILE A 232 -15.18 4.26 -1.36
CA ILE A 232 -14.76 3.77 -0.04
C ILE A 232 -15.73 2.67 0.39
N ARG A 233 -15.28 1.42 0.29
CA ARG A 233 -16.06 0.22 0.64
C ARG A 233 -15.65 -0.31 2.00
N PHE A 234 -16.63 -0.48 2.89
CA PHE A 234 -16.44 -1.14 4.17
C PHE A 234 -16.82 -2.63 4.07
N ALA A 235 -15.93 -3.53 4.49
CA ALA A 235 -16.21 -4.97 4.52
C ALA A 235 -17.37 -5.30 5.48
N ASN A 236 -17.41 -4.61 6.62
CA ASN A 236 -18.53 -4.63 7.56
C ASN A 236 -18.97 -3.19 7.86
N PRO A 237 -20.14 -2.73 7.39
CA PRO A 237 -20.60 -1.37 7.59
C PRO A 237 -21.18 -1.09 8.99
N ARG A 238 -21.26 -2.10 9.88
CA ARG A 238 -21.80 -1.90 11.23
C ARG A 238 -20.94 -0.91 12.02
N GLY A 239 -21.60 0.07 12.64
CA GLY A 239 -20.93 1.13 13.42
C GLY A 239 -20.40 2.29 12.57
N ILE A 240 -20.54 2.24 11.24
CA ILE A 240 -20.19 3.35 10.36
C ILE A 240 -21.40 4.29 10.23
N ASP A 241 -21.22 5.55 10.61
CA ASP A 241 -22.24 6.59 10.47
C ASP A 241 -22.14 7.23 9.08
N PHE A 242 -22.80 6.63 8.09
CA PHE A 242 -22.85 7.19 6.73
C PHE A 242 -23.54 8.56 6.66
N PRO A 243 -24.68 8.83 7.35
CA PRO A 243 -25.24 10.17 7.43
C PRO A 243 -24.23 11.24 7.85
N TYR A 244 -23.43 10.96 8.89
CA TYR A 244 -22.35 11.85 9.31
C TYR A 244 -21.33 12.07 8.19
N LEU A 245 -20.81 10.99 7.58
CA LEU A 245 -19.84 11.10 6.49
C LEU A 245 -20.38 11.90 5.30
N LEU A 246 -21.65 11.70 4.93
CA LEU A 246 -22.31 12.43 3.86
C LEU A 246 -22.44 13.93 4.17
N SER A 247 -22.76 14.27 5.42
CA SER A 247 -22.84 15.68 5.85
C SER A 247 -21.48 16.38 5.87
N MET A 248 -20.42 15.67 6.27
CA MET A 248 -19.09 16.24 6.43
C MET A 248 -18.32 16.31 5.10
N ILE A 249 -18.54 15.35 4.22
CA ILE A 249 -17.84 15.24 2.94
C ILE A 249 -18.77 15.74 1.84
N HIS A 250 -18.77 17.06 1.62
CA HIS A 250 -19.64 17.68 0.63
C HIS A 250 -19.48 17.05 -0.77
N ASN A 251 -20.58 16.87 -1.51
CA ASN A 251 -20.67 16.14 -2.80
C ASN A 251 -20.35 14.63 -2.72
N SER A 252 -20.40 14.03 -1.53
CA SER A 252 -20.38 12.56 -1.42
C SER A 252 -21.79 11.98 -1.56
N PHE A 253 -21.87 10.71 -1.96
CA PHE A 253 -23.13 9.98 -2.08
C PHE A 253 -22.93 8.48 -1.83
N MET A 254 -24.00 7.76 -1.54
CA MET A 254 -23.95 6.30 -1.36
C MET A 254 -24.17 5.59 -2.70
N SER A 255 -23.24 4.73 -3.09
CA SER A 255 -23.40 3.86 -4.27
C SER A 255 -23.96 2.49 -3.92
N ARG A 256 -23.70 2.00 -2.70
CA ARG A 256 -24.26 0.78 -2.11
C ARG A 256 -24.41 0.94 -0.61
N ALA A 257 -25.16 0.06 0.05
CA ALA A 257 -25.40 0.09 1.50
C ALA A 257 -24.12 0.08 2.37
N ASN A 258 -22.99 -0.36 1.85
CA ASN A 258 -21.70 -0.40 2.54
C ASN A 258 -20.61 0.42 1.85
N SER A 259 -20.97 1.30 0.90
CA SER A 259 -20.00 2.02 0.07
C SER A 259 -20.41 3.48 -0.13
N ILE A 260 -19.53 4.40 0.23
CA ILE A 260 -19.66 5.83 -0.02
C ILE A 260 -18.71 6.22 -1.16
N VAL A 261 -19.17 7.10 -2.05
CA VAL A 261 -18.38 7.70 -3.11
C VAL A 261 -18.09 9.15 -2.72
N VAL A 262 -16.83 9.54 -2.74
CA VAL A 262 -16.37 10.89 -2.37
C VAL A 262 -15.55 11.52 -3.50
N PRO A 263 -15.57 12.86 -3.66
CA PRO A 263 -14.68 13.54 -4.59
C PRO A 263 -13.20 13.23 -4.32
N GLY A 264 -12.40 13.03 -5.36
CA GLY A 264 -11.02 12.57 -5.22
C GLY A 264 -10.10 13.58 -4.52
N ASN A 265 -10.36 14.87 -4.67
CA ASN A 265 -9.69 15.95 -3.95
C ASN A 265 -10.00 15.98 -2.44
N LYS A 266 -10.94 15.14 -1.95
CA LYS A 266 -11.30 15.00 -0.53
C LYS A 266 -10.78 13.71 0.11
N LEU A 267 -9.81 13.04 -0.53
CA LEU A 267 -9.18 11.83 0.01
C LEU A 267 -8.72 12.02 1.46
N ASP A 268 -7.97 13.09 1.70
CA ASP A 268 -7.38 13.42 2.99
C ASP A 268 -8.45 13.54 4.09
N LEU A 269 -9.44 14.41 3.88
CA LEU A 269 -10.55 14.59 4.82
C LEU A 269 -11.33 13.29 5.06
N ALA A 270 -11.64 12.54 4.00
CA ALA A 270 -12.37 11.29 4.10
C ALA A 270 -11.59 10.25 4.93
N MET A 271 -10.29 10.08 4.66
CA MET A 271 -9.42 9.18 5.43
C MET A 271 -9.33 9.63 6.88
N GLN A 272 -9.18 10.92 7.17
CA GLN A 272 -9.14 11.40 8.54
C GLN A 272 -10.44 11.13 9.30
N LEU A 273 -11.61 11.44 8.72
CA LEU A 273 -12.90 11.22 9.36
C LEU A 273 -13.19 9.73 9.62
N ILE A 274 -12.74 8.85 8.72
CA ILE A 274 -13.00 7.41 8.80
C ILE A 274 -11.96 6.71 9.70
N LEU A 275 -10.68 7.02 9.55
CA LEU A 275 -9.60 6.24 10.15
C LEU A 275 -9.23 6.71 11.55
N THR A 276 -9.37 8.01 11.86
CA THR A 276 -9.09 8.53 13.22
C THR A 276 -9.85 7.76 14.31
N PRO A 277 -11.19 7.60 14.25
CA PRO A 277 -11.90 6.87 15.29
C PRO A 277 -11.50 5.38 15.37
N LEU A 278 -11.16 4.75 14.24
CA LEU A 278 -10.71 3.35 14.21
C LEU A 278 -9.33 3.18 14.87
N ILE A 279 -8.41 4.10 14.59
CA ILE A 279 -7.09 4.12 15.23
C ILE A 279 -7.23 4.35 16.73
N LEU A 280 -8.04 5.31 17.16
CA LEU A 280 -8.29 5.57 18.58
C LEU A 280 -8.90 4.36 19.28
N GLN A 281 -9.81 3.62 18.64
CA GLN A 281 -10.34 2.37 19.19
C GLN A 281 -9.26 1.29 19.36
N LEU A 282 -8.30 1.19 18.45
CA LEU A 282 -7.16 0.27 18.61
C LEU A 282 -6.29 0.67 19.80
N ILE A 283 -5.97 1.96 19.92
CA ILE A 283 -5.17 2.48 21.04
C ILE A 283 -5.90 2.31 22.38
N GLU A 284 -7.20 2.52 22.42
CA GLU A 284 -7.99 2.29 23.63
C GLU A 284 -8.00 0.81 24.05
N ARG A 285 -8.16 -0.11 23.08
CA ARG A 285 -8.05 -1.55 23.35
C ARG A 285 -6.68 -1.94 23.88
N LYS A 286 -5.61 -1.36 23.33
CA LYS A 286 -4.26 -1.50 23.89
C LYS A 286 -4.20 -1.08 25.35
N ARG A 287 -4.65 0.14 25.66
CA ARG A 287 -4.62 0.68 27.03
C ARG A 287 -5.40 -0.17 28.03
N ARG A 288 -6.50 -0.81 27.60
CA ARG A 288 -7.29 -1.71 28.46
C ARG A 288 -6.66 -3.09 28.64
N ALA A 289 -5.80 -3.52 27.72
CA ALA A 289 -5.13 -4.81 27.76
C ALA A 289 -3.78 -4.77 28.50
N SER A 290 -3.14 -3.59 28.56
CA SER A 290 -1.92 -3.29 29.33
C SER A 290 -2.19 -3.27 30.83
#